data_AF-A0A3N6H2E4-F1
#
_entry.id   AF-A0A3N6H2E4-F1
#
_cell.length_a   1.000
_cell.length_b   1.000
_cell.length_c   1.000
_cell.angle_alpha   90.00
_cell.angle_beta   90.00
_cell.angle_gamma   90.00
#
_symmetry.space_group_name_H-M   'P 1'
#
loop_
_entity.id
_entity.type
_entity.pdbx_description
1 polymer ?
#
loop_
_entity_poly.entity_id
_entity_poly.type
_entity_poly.pdbx_seq_one_letter_code
_entity_poly.pdbx_strand_id
1 'polypeptide(L)'
;MPLSHDRICTTVETYLARHPHEREQLGGLLDALDRTGDDIASRSTFTGHVTCAAIVVDPLGRVLHVLHLASGKVLAPGGHTEPSDQSLAAAALRELHEETGIPPQAVTPWPDYETVPFDIDIHDVDAHQGKGEPGHQHFDLRFLFRLHTTDEPPVVLQEEEVGGIEWRPVDKVTSPSLREKLLKLPLQAEPESANASALIYNDRGEYLLHLRDYFPGRIWEPGMWSLLGGGREPQDTTLEHTARRELAEEAGLNIADLAPFGTEYATDDVGTTVPIAIYAGRWNGDPRELHLTEGVMLAWFAPSDLHRLRIADTTSDLVRRHAASHPTTQSGPEPDEESPASPHDTVPNIIGVHLYLERPDGKVLLGLRHPNSAFAPSTWHALAGHLAQENAIACLIREAHEEAGLHIERKDVELVHVVHHIGKPRNPPRMGLFFRARIWSGEPELREPDKCTQWKFWDPNALPDDLVPYTRLAIAKIQNGELYSETGWPA
;
A
#
# COMPACT_ATOMS: atom_id res chain seq x y z
N MET A 1 50.80 -1.57 4.82
CA MET A 1 51.54 -2.77 5.27
C MET A 1 50.58 -3.93 5.09
N PRO A 2 51.01 -5.05 4.52
CA PRO A 2 50.15 -6.21 4.33
C PRO A 2 49.55 -6.67 5.66
N LEU A 3 48.38 -7.29 5.62
CA LEU A 3 47.71 -7.83 6.81
C LEU A 3 48.63 -8.85 7.48
N SER A 4 49.03 -8.59 8.72
CA SER A 4 49.93 -9.48 9.45
C SER A 4 49.16 -10.70 9.98
N HIS A 5 49.84 -11.85 10.01
CA HIS A 5 49.34 -13.06 10.67
C HIS A 5 48.77 -12.81 12.06
N ASP A 6 49.50 -12.02 12.87
CA ASP A 6 49.10 -11.62 14.23
C ASP A 6 47.75 -10.88 14.29
N ARG A 7 47.44 -10.05 13.27
CA ARG A 7 46.14 -9.38 13.17
C ARG A 7 45.03 -10.37 12.89
N ILE A 8 45.26 -11.33 12.01
CA ILE A 8 44.28 -12.37 11.68
C ILE A 8 44.01 -13.23 12.93
N CYS A 9 45.06 -13.65 13.66
CA CYS A 9 44.91 -14.36 14.94
C CYS A 9 44.06 -13.57 15.92
N THR A 10 44.40 -12.29 16.15
CA THR A 10 43.67 -11.42 17.08
C THR A 10 42.19 -11.28 16.70
N THR A 11 41.90 -11.13 15.41
CA THR A 11 40.54 -11.04 14.89
C THR A 11 39.74 -12.33 15.13
N VAL A 12 40.33 -13.49 14.84
CA VAL A 12 39.67 -14.81 15.03
C VAL A 12 39.47 -15.13 16.52
N GLU A 13 40.43 -14.80 17.38
CA GLU A 13 40.28 -14.95 18.83
C GLU A 13 39.17 -14.06 19.40
N THR A 14 39.08 -12.81 18.93
CA THR A 14 38.03 -11.88 19.34
C THR A 14 36.65 -12.37 18.89
N TYR A 15 36.56 -12.95 17.69
CA TYR A 15 35.35 -13.60 17.20
C TYR A 15 34.95 -14.81 18.06
N LEU A 16 35.88 -15.71 18.35
CA LEU A 16 35.63 -16.91 19.17
C LEU A 16 35.26 -16.58 20.62
N ALA A 17 35.69 -15.44 21.15
CA ALA A 17 35.22 -14.96 22.45
C ALA A 17 33.71 -14.66 22.46
N ARG A 18 33.14 -14.27 21.31
CA ARG A 18 31.69 -14.05 21.13
C ARG A 18 30.95 -15.33 20.72
N HIS A 19 31.61 -16.21 19.98
CA HIS A 19 31.04 -17.46 19.45
C HIS A 19 31.83 -18.70 19.92
N PRO A 20 31.92 -18.98 21.23
CA PRO A 20 32.79 -20.04 21.75
C PRO A 20 32.39 -21.45 21.30
N HIS A 21 31.12 -21.65 20.92
CA HIS A 21 30.59 -22.91 20.43
C HIS A 21 31.06 -23.26 19.01
N GLU A 22 31.57 -22.29 18.24
CA GLU A 22 32.03 -22.51 16.85
C GLU A 22 33.50 -22.95 16.76
N ARG A 23 34.20 -23.04 17.90
CA ARG A 23 35.63 -23.38 17.94
C ARG A 23 35.93 -24.72 17.26
N GLU A 24 35.07 -25.72 17.42
CA GLU A 24 35.23 -27.04 16.80
C GLU A 24 35.07 -26.95 15.27
N GLN A 25 34.07 -26.21 14.80
CA GLN A 25 33.82 -26.01 13.37
C GLN A 25 34.97 -25.23 12.69
N LEU A 26 35.59 -24.28 13.40
CA LEU A 26 36.71 -23.49 12.90
C LEU A 26 38.08 -24.18 13.05
N GLY A 27 38.13 -25.48 13.35
CA GLY A 27 39.37 -26.24 13.58
C GLY A 27 40.40 -26.09 12.46
N GLY A 28 39.99 -26.16 11.19
CA GLY A 28 40.90 -26.00 10.04
C GLY A 28 41.56 -24.62 9.96
N LEU A 29 40.83 -23.56 10.32
CA LEU A 29 41.37 -22.21 10.41
C LEU A 29 42.34 -22.08 11.60
N LEU A 30 42.00 -22.66 12.75
CA LEU A 30 42.87 -22.64 13.93
C LEU A 30 44.19 -23.39 13.69
N ASP A 31 44.11 -24.56 13.06
CA ASP A 31 45.29 -25.33 12.65
C ASP A 31 46.14 -24.52 11.65
N ALA A 32 45.51 -23.76 10.74
CA ALA A 32 46.22 -22.88 9.81
C ALA A 32 46.92 -21.71 10.52
N LEU A 33 46.28 -21.12 11.53
CA LEU A 33 46.85 -20.02 12.34
C LEU A 33 48.02 -20.48 13.22
N ASP A 34 48.01 -21.74 13.68
CA ASP A 34 49.09 -22.30 14.50
C ASP A 34 50.35 -22.68 13.69
N ARG A 35 50.23 -22.78 12.36
CA ARG A 35 51.38 -23.08 11.50
C ARG A 35 52.30 -21.88 11.35
N THR A 36 53.53 -22.04 11.84
CA THR A 36 54.57 -21.03 11.67
C THR A 36 55.11 -21.03 10.24
N GLY A 37 54.98 -19.89 9.54
CA GLY A 37 55.62 -19.64 8.25
C GLY A 37 54.71 -19.64 7.03
N ASP A 38 53.43 -20.00 7.18
CA ASP A 38 52.43 -19.85 6.12
C ASP A 38 51.88 -18.40 6.14
N ASP A 39 51.83 -17.75 4.96
CA ASP A 39 51.16 -16.46 4.81
C ASP A 39 49.69 -16.71 4.46
N ILE A 40 48.86 -16.89 5.49
CA ILE A 40 47.44 -17.18 5.32
C ILE A 40 46.63 -16.01 4.75
N ALA A 41 47.20 -14.81 4.58
CA ALA A 41 46.56 -13.72 3.84
C ALA A 41 46.75 -13.86 2.32
N SER A 42 47.72 -14.67 1.89
CA SER A 42 48.08 -14.82 0.49
C SER A 42 47.21 -15.87 -0.20
N ARG A 43 46.62 -15.49 -1.34
CA ARG A 43 45.93 -16.40 -2.27
C ARG A 43 46.80 -17.55 -2.82
N SER A 44 48.12 -17.48 -2.63
CA SER A 44 49.05 -18.56 -3.01
C SER A 44 49.22 -19.63 -1.93
N THR A 45 48.59 -19.46 -0.77
CA THR A 45 48.64 -20.42 0.34
C THR A 45 47.51 -21.44 0.17
N PHE A 46 47.81 -22.51 -0.58
CA PHE A 46 46.84 -23.56 -0.92
C PHE A 46 46.54 -24.53 0.22
N THR A 47 47.20 -24.37 1.37
CA THR A 47 46.84 -25.09 2.58
C THR A 47 45.67 -24.45 3.34
N GLY A 48 45.10 -23.39 2.78
CA GLY A 48 44.01 -22.60 3.36
C GLY A 48 44.44 -21.15 3.53
N HIS A 49 43.60 -20.20 3.09
CA HIS A 49 43.86 -18.78 3.25
C HIS A 49 42.59 -17.96 3.47
N VAL A 50 42.79 -16.74 3.99
CA VAL A 50 41.75 -15.82 4.38
C VAL A 50 41.18 -15.09 3.17
N THR A 51 39.85 -15.05 3.14
CA THR A 51 39.05 -14.17 2.27
C THR A 51 38.18 -13.28 3.16
N CYS A 52 37.67 -12.19 2.61
CA CYS A 52 36.84 -11.24 3.34
C CYS A 52 35.59 -10.90 2.54
N ALA A 53 34.43 -10.98 3.19
CA ALA A 53 33.14 -10.64 2.59
C ALA A 53 32.39 -9.56 3.36
N ALA A 54 31.56 -8.80 2.66
CA ALA A 54 30.72 -7.75 3.23
C ALA A 54 29.27 -8.21 3.32
N ILE A 55 28.77 -8.41 4.54
CA ILE A 55 27.35 -8.57 4.82
C ILE A 55 26.75 -7.17 4.92
N VAL A 56 26.06 -6.72 3.87
CA VAL A 56 25.40 -5.42 3.86
C VAL A 56 23.91 -5.59 4.14
N VAL A 57 23.43 -4.94 5.20
CA VAL A 57 22.01 -4.90 5.57
C VAL A 57 21.44 -3.54 5.21
N ASP A 58 20.34 -3.52 4.44
CA ASP A 58 19.64 -2.29 4.09
C ASP A 58 18.68 -1.83 5.19
N PRO A 59 18.07 -0.64 5.07
CA PRO A 59 17.09 -0.14 6.03
C PRO A 59 15.84 -1.00 6.21
N LEU A 60 15.51 -1.89 5.25
CA LEU A 60 14.37 -2.81 5.31
C LEU A 60 14.72 -4.15 5.99
N GLY A 61 15.97 -4.32 6.40
CA GLY A 61 16.46 -5.58 6.96
C GLY A 61 16.68 -6.65 5.89
N ARG A 62 16.87 -6.29 4.62
CA ARG A 62 17.34 -7.20 3.57
C ARG A 62 18.86 -7.23 3.53
N VAL A 63 19.41 -8.36 3.11
CA VAL A 63 20.84 -8.62 3.01
C VAL A 63 21.24 -8.70 1.54
N LEU A 64 22.28 -7.95 1.17
CA LEU A 64 22.82 -7.96 -0.18
C LEU A 64 23.49 -9.30 -0.50
N HIS A 65 23.16 -9.86 -1.65
CA HIS A 65 23.86 -11.01 -2.22
C HIS A 65 24.25 -10.75 -3.68
N VAL A 66 25.30 -11.44 -4.13
CA VAL A 66 25.76 -11.51 -5.51
C VAL A 66 25.57 -12.93 -6.05
N LEU A 67 25.25 -13.05 -7.34
CA LEU A 67 25.31 -14.31 -8.07
C LEU A 67 26.75 -14.51 -8.57
N HIS A 68 27.54 -15.30 -7.83
CA HIS A 68 28.94 -15.53 -8.16
C HIS A 68 29.07 -16.51 -9.33
N LEU A 69 29.59 -16.05 -10.47
CA LEU A 69 29.58 -16.78 -11.74
C LEU A 69 30.42 -18.06 -11.70
N ALA A 70 31.58 -18.02 -11.05
CA ALA A 70 32.49 -19.17 -11.05
C ALA A 70 31.98 -20.33 -10.17
N SER A 71 31.21 -20.04 -9.13
CA SER A 71 30.64 -21.07 -8.23
C SER A 71 29.18 -21.38 -8.51
N GLY A 72 28.47 -20.51 -9.24
CA GLY A 72 27.02 -20.59 -9.45
C GLY A 72 26.19 -20.40 -8.17
N LYS A 73 26.79 -19.91 -7.09
CA LYS A 73 26.15 -19.74 -5.78
C LYS A 73 25.74 -18.28 -5.56
N VAL A 74 24.78 -18.09 -4.67
CA VAL A 74 24.35 -16.76 -4.18
C VAL A 74 25.02 -16.50 -2.83
N LEU A 75 25.92 -15.53 -2.78
CA LEU A 75 26.85 -15.27 -1.67
C LEU A 75 26.85 -13.79 -1.30
N ALA A 76 27.41 -13.43 -0.15
CA ALA A 76 27.78 -12.04 0.12
C ALA A 76 28.94 -11.63 -0.81
N PRO A 77 29.02 -10.37 -1.26
CA PRO A 77 30.17 -9.89 -2.04
C PRO A 77 31.46 -10.01 -1.21
N GLY A 78 32.53 -10.49 -1.82
CA GLY A 78 33.74 -10.83 -1.08
C GLY A 78 34.80 -11.58 -1.87
N GLY A 79 36.05 -11.41 -1.47
CA GLY A 79 37.19 -11.90 -2.21
C GLY A 79 38.47 -11.97 -1.39
N HIS A 80 39.61 -11.99 -2.09
CA HIS A 80 40.92 -12.19 -1.49
C HIS A 80 41.44 -10.90 -0.86
N THR A 81 42.30 -11.00 0.15
CA THR A 81 42.97 -9.81 0.65
C THR A 81 44.09 -9.34 -0.28
N GLU A 82 44.28 -8.03 -0.36
CA GLU A 82 45.34 -7.38 -1.12
C GLU A 82 46.36 -6.67 -0.22
N PRO A 83 47.62 -6.49 -0.67
CA PRO A 83 48.64 -5.75 0.09
C PRO A 83 48.27 -4.28 0.39
N SER A 84 47.35 -3.72 -0.39
CA SER A 84 46.76 -2.37 -0.25
C SER A 84 45.77 -2.26 0.91
N ASP A 85 45.20 -3.38 1.36
CA ASP A 85 44.14 -3.38 2.36
C ASP A 85 44.67 -2.98 3.74
N GLN A 86 44.00 -2.02 4.38
CA GLN A 86 44.41 -1.47 5.67
C GLN A 86 43.96 -2.35 6.86
N SER A 87 42.89 -3.12 6.66
CA SER A 87 42.27 -4.06 7.60
C SER A 87 41.49 -5.13 6.84
N LEU A 88 41.12 -6.22 7.50
CA LEU A 88 40.24 -7.26 6.93
C LEU A 88 38.86 -6.69 6.55
N ALA A 89 38.31 -5.79 7.37
CA ALA A 89 37.08 -5.08 7.05
C ALA A 89 37.24 -4.15 5.82
N ALA A 90 38.42 -3.55 5.62
CA ALA A 90 38.70 -2.75 4.44
C ALA A 90 38.77 -3.61 3.17
N ALA A 91 39.30 -4.84 3.26
CA ALA A 91 39.25 -5.80 2.17
C ALA A 91 37.80 -6.13 1.79
N ALA A 92 36.93 -6.44 2.78
CA ALA A 92 35.50 -6.65 2.52
C ALA A 92 34.81 -5.45 1.86
N LEU A 93 35.14 -4.21 2.27
CA LEU A 93 34.58 -2.99 1.67
C LEU A 93 35.10 -2.75 0.25
N ARG A 94 36.34 -3.11 -0.07
CA ARG A 94 36.89 -3.03 -1.43
C ARG A 94 36.15 -4.00 -2.33
N GLU A 95 36.01 -5.26 -1.92
CA GLU A 95 35.30 -6.30 -2.68
C GLU A 95 33.82 -5.92 -2.91
N LEU A 96 33.14 -5.39 -1.89
CA LEU A 96 31.79 -4.82 -2.05
C LEU A 96 31.75 -3.77 -3.17
N HIS A 97 32.74 -2.89 -3.22
CA HIS A 97 32.79 -1.84 -4.23
C HIS A 97 33.12 -2.37 -5.62
N GLU A 98 34.06 -3.30 -5.73
CA GLU A 98 34.48 -3.89 -7.00
C GLU A 98 33.36 -4.72 -7.62
N GLU A 99 32.72 -5.58 -6.83
CA GLU A 99 31.69 -6.50 -7.31
C GLU A 99 30.35 -5.83 -7.62
N THR A 100 29.95 -4.83 -6.82
CA THR A 100 28.60 -4.26 -6.87
C THR A 100 28.57 -2.76 -7.17
N GLY A 101 29.72 -2.08 -7.22
CA GLY A 101 29.81 -0.64 -7.39
C GLY A 101 29.40 0.17 -6.14
N ILE A 102 28.99 -0.47 -5.05
CA ILE A 102 28.55 0.23 -3.83
C ILE A 102 29.79 0.84 -3.16
N PRO A 103 29.88 2.18 -3.03
CA PRO A 103 31.08 2.81 -2.50
C PRO A 103 31.20 2.54 -0.99
N PRO A 104 32.42 2.41 -0.43
CA PRO A 104 32.60 2.17 1.01
C PRO A 104 31.97 3.24 1.91
N GLN A 105 31.77 4.47 1.39
CA GLN A 105 31.12 5.56 2.10
C GLN A 105 29.58 5.44 2.14
N ALA A 106 28.99 4.52 1.39
CA ALA A 106 27.54 4.25 1.44
C ALA A 106 27.17 3.33 2.60
N VAL A 107 28.13 2.72 3.27
CA VAL A 107 27.90 1.79 4.38
C VAL A 107 28.69 2.20 5.62
N THR A 108 28.15 1.89 6.78
CA THR A 108 28.87 1.96 8.06
C THR A 108 28.97 0.58 8.69
N PRO A 109 30.10 0.25 9.35
CA PRO A 109 30.17 -0.95 10.17
C PRO A 109 29.05 -0.96 11.21
N TRP A 110 28.51 -2.13 11.50
CA TRP A 110 27.53 -2.28 12.56
C TRP A 110 28.17 -1.95 13.91
N PRO A 111 27.50 -1.22 14.82
CA PRO A 111 28.06 -0.92 16.14
C PRO A 111 28.49 -2.20 16.87
N ASP A 112 29.63 -2.15 17.55
CA ASP A 112 30.29 -3.30 18.19
C ASP A 112 30.87 -4.35 17.23
N TYR A 113 30.73 -4.20 15.90
CA TYR A 113 31.29 -5.08 14.87
C TYR A 113 32.24 -4.34 13.92
N GLU A 114 32.84 -3.23 14.35
CA GLU A 114 33.69 -2.38 13.51
C GLU A 114 34.96 -3.09 13.03
N THR A 115 35.49 -4.00 13.86
CA THR A 115 36.75 -4.70 13.62
C THR A 115 36.65 -6.22 13.80
N VAL A 116 35.47 -6.70 14.19
CA VAL A 116 35.22 -8.12 14.49
C VAL A 116 34.26 -8.67 13.43
N PRO A 117 34.60 -9.78 12.76
CA PRO A 117 33.69 -10.47 11.85
C PRO A 117 32.38 -10.80 12.56
N PHE A 118 31.30 -10.75 11.80
CA PHE A 118 29.99 -11.19 12.24
C PHE A 118 29.80 -12.71 12.07
N ASP A 119 30.42 -13.29 11.04
CA ASP A 119 30.41 -14.73 10.75
C ASP A 119 31.76 -15.13 10.17
N ILE A 120 32.17 -16.38 10.42
CA ILE A 120 33.33 -16.99 9.77
C ILE A 120 32.86 -18.29 9.13
N ASP A 121 33.13 -18.44 7.84
CA ASP A 121 32.78 -19.63 7.07
C ASP A 121 34.02 -20.29 6.50
N ILE A 122 33.99 -21.62 6.43
CA ILE A 122 35.08 -22.42 5.85
C ILE A 122 34.48 -23.23 4.72
N HIS A 123 34.97 -23.01 3.51
CA HIS A 123 34.50 -23.74 2.33
C HIS A 123 35.65 -24.14 1.41
N ASP A 124 35.45 -25.29 0.75
CA ASP A 124 36.40 -25.82 -0.21
C ASP A 124 36.27 -25.11 -1.56
N VAL A 125 37.43 -24.89 -2.19
CA VAL A 125 37.59 -24.40 -3.55
C VAL A 125 38.12 -25.54 -4.40
N ASP A 126 37.43 -25.80 -5.52
CA ASP A 126 37.81 -26.87 -6.45
C ASP A 126 39.16 -26.60 -7.11
N ALA A 127 39.88 -27.66 -7.43
CA ALA A 127 41.15 -27.57 -8.14
C ALA A 127 40.95 -27.01 -9.55
N HIS A 128 41.67 -25.93 -9.90
CA HIS A 128 41.66 -25.35 -11.24
C HIS A 128 42.93 -25.73 -12.01
N GLN A 129 42.88 -26.88 -12.71
CA GLN A 129 44.03 -27.43 -13.44
C GLN A 129 44.65 -26.45 -14.45
N GLY A 130 43.85 -25.59 -15.08
CA GLY A 130 44.34 -24.59 -16.05
C GLY A 130 45.12 -23.42 -15.45
N LYS A 131 45.03 -23.20 -14.13
CA LYS A 131 45.73 -22.11 -13.40
C LYS A 131 46.79 -22.64 -12.45
N GLY A 132 46.93 -23.98 -12.34
CA GLY A 132 47.87 -24.62 -11.42
C GLY A 132 47.46 -24.49 -9.96
N GLU A 133 46.19 -24.20 -9.67
CA GLU A 133 45.65 -24.03 -8.33
C GLU A 133 45.07 -25.38 -7.87
N PRO A 134 45.68 -26.07 -6.88
CA PRO A 134 45.09 -27.28 -6.30
C PRO A 134 43.85 -26.93 -5.49
N GLY A 135 43.04 -27.95 -5.18
CA GLY A 135 41.90 -27.76 -4.26
C GLY A 135 42.40 -27.31 -2.89
N HIS A 136 41.74 -26.32 -2.32
CA HIS A 136 42.15 -25.66 -1.07
C HIS A 136 40.93 -25.11 -0.33
N GLN A 137 41.14 -24.49 0.83
CA GLN A 137 40.07 -23.91 1.63
C GLN A 137 40.15 -22.39 1.66
N HIS A 138 38.99 -21.74 1.61
CA HIS A 138 38.85 -20.35 1.99
C HIS A 138 38.34 -20.27 3.42
N PHE A 139 38.99 -19.41 4.21
CA PHE A 139 38.52 -18.97 5.52
C PHE A 139 37.90 -17.59 5.35
N ASP A 140 36.59 -17.56 5.12
CA ASP A 140 35.85 -16.36 4.76
C ASP A 140 35.41 -15.61 6.02
N LEU A 141 36.09 -14.50 6.30
CA LEU A 141 35.79 -13.61 7.43
C LEU A 141 34.78 -12.54 6.98
N ARG A 142 33.55 -12.65 7.46
CA ARG A 142 32.42 -11.83 6.99
C ARG A 142 32.16 -10.66 7.92
N PHE A 143 32.27 -9.43 7.43
CA PHE A 143 32.06 -8.21 8.20
C PHE A 143 30.67 -7.64 7.96
N LEU A 144 30.04 -7.13 9.02
CA LEU A 144 28.66 -6.63 8.98
C LEU A 144 28.62 -5.12 8.83
N PHE A 145 27.87 -4.67 7.84
CA PHE A 145 27.69 -3.27 7.51
C PHE A 145 26.20 -2.94 7.37
N ARG A 146 25.87 -1.69 7.67
CA ARG A 146 24.56 -1.08 7.45
C ARG A 146 24.66 -0.08 6.31
N LEU A 147 23.76 -0.18 5.34
CA LEU A 147 23.63 0.79 4.25
C LEU A 147 23.00 2.10 4.75
N HIS A 148 23.58 3.25 4.36
CA HIS A 148 23.08 4.58 4.73
C HIS A 148 21.84 5.01 3.95
N THR A 149 21.77 4.67 2.67
CA THR A 149 20.74 5.15 1.74
C THR A 149 19.62 4.12 1.59
N THR A 150 18.42 4.63 1.38
CA THR A 150 17.22 3.84 1.02
C THR A 150 17.00 3.76 -0.48
N ASP A 151 17.52 4.72 -1.24
CA ASP A 151 17.61 4.62 -2.69
C ASP A 151 18.55 3.45 -3.02
N GLU A 152 18.12 2.55 -3.91
CA GLU A 152 18.98 1.49 -4.43
C GLU A 152 20.22 2.15 -5.03
N PRO A 153 21.42 1.94 -4.44
CA PRO A 153 22.63 2.56 -4.95
C PRO A 153 22.79 2.13 -6.41
N PRO A 154 23.22 3.03 -7.32
CA PRO A 154 23.46 2.65 -8.70
C PRO A 154 24.49 1.52 -8.73
N VAL A 155 24.03 0.33 -9.07
CA VAL A 155 24.86 -0.88 -9.07
C VAL A 155 25.57 -0.98 -10.39
N VAL A 156 26.90 -1.04 -10.32
CA VAL A 156 27.77 -1.30 -11.46
C VAL A 156 28.45 -2.62 -11.16
N LEU A 157 28.03 -3.67 -11.85
CA LEU A 157 28.53 -5.01 -11.63
C LEU A 157 29.90 -5.20 -12.26
N GLN A 158 30.76 -5.96 -11.60
CA GLN A 158 31.90 -6.59 -12.24
C GLN A 158 31.42 -7.82 -13.00
N GLU A 159 31.06 -7.64 -14.27
CA GLU A 159 30.42 -8.67 -15.10
C GLU A 159 31.26 -9.94 -15.28
N GLU A 160 32.58 -9.88 -15.03
CA GLU A 160 33.46 -11.05 -15.07
C GLU A 160 33.26 -12.02 -13.88
N GLU A 161 32.78 -11.54 -12.74
CA GLU A 161 32.68 -12.31 -11.49
C GLU A 161 31.23 -12.43 -10.98
N VAL A 162 30.40 -11.43 -11.27
CA VAL A 162 29.04 -11.31 -10.74
C VAL A 162 27.99 -11.27 -11.86
N GLY A 163 27.06 -12.22 -11.82
CA GLY A 163 25.95 -12.33 -12.77
C GLY A 163 24.71 -11.51 -12.41
N GLY A 164 24.73 -10.84 -11.26
CA GLY A 164 23.62 -10.04 -10.73
C GLY A 164 23.70 -9.87 -9.22
N ILE A 165 22.90 -8.95 -8.69
CA ILE A 165 22.70 -8.78 -7.24
C ILE A 165 21.25 -9.10 -6.87
N GLU A 166 21.05 -9.48 -5.61
CA GLU A 166 19.73 -9.71 -5.04
C GLU A 166 19.71 -9.26 -3.56
N TRP A 167 18.68 -8.50 -3.19
CA TRP A 167 18.40 -8.17 -1.78
C TRP A 167 17.45 -9.19 -1.19
N ARG A 168 17.93 -9.98 -0.23
CA ARG A 168 17.15 -11.07 0.38
C ARG A 168 16.69 -10.74 1.80
N PRO A 169 15.45 -11.04 2.17
CA PRO A 169 15.05 -11.05 3.57
C PRO A 169 15.97 -11.95 4.41
N VAL A 170 16.21 -11.58 5.69
CA VAL A 170 17.11 -12.34 6.58
C VAL A 170 16.74 -13.82 6.66
N ASP A 171 15.45 -14.18 6.68
CA ASP A 171 14.99 -15.58 6.75
C ASP A 171 15.30 -16.38 5.47
N LYS A 172 15.61 -15.71 4.35
CA LYS A 172 15.99 -16.32 3.06
C LYS A 172 17.49 -16.33 2.79
N VAL A 173 18.32 -15.84 3.72
CA VAL A 173 19.79 -15.94 3.62
C VAL A 173 20.19 -17.41 3.52
N THR A 174 20.97 -17.79 2.51
CA THR A 174 21.29 -19.19 2.21
C THR A 174 22.11 -19.85 3.31
N SER A 175 23.13 -19.15 3.83
CA SER A 175 24.02 -19.66 4.89
C SER A 175 23.26 -19.84 6.21
N PRO A 176 23.16 -21.07 6.77
CA PRO A 176 22.45 -21.30 8.02
C PRO A 176 23.06 -20.58 9.23
N SER A 177 24.39 -20.56 9.37
CA SER A 177 25.08 -19.90 10.49
C SER A 177 24.86 -18.40 10.47
N LEU A 178 25.05 -17.79 9.29
CA LEU A 178 24.84 -16.37 9.08
C LEU A 178 23.38 -15.98 9.33
N ARG A 179 22.42 -16.76 8.79
CA ARG A 179 20.99 -16.53 9.00
C ARG A 179 20.63 -16.57 10.49
N GLU A 180 21.11 -17.57 11.23
CA GLU A 180 20.83 -17.67 12.67
C GLU A 180 21.37 -16.47 13.45
N LYS A 181 22.56 -15.99 13.12
CA LYS A 181 23.15 -14.81 13.76
C LYS A 181 22.41 -13.53 13.41
N LEU A 182 22.07 -13.33 12.13
CA LEU A 182 21.31 -12.16 11.67
C LEU A 182 19.91 -12.10 12.32
N LEU A 183 19.24 -13.24 12.51
CA LEU A 183 17.96 -13.30 13.22
C LEU A 183 18.07 -12.95 14.71
N LYS A 184 19.23 -13.14 15.32
CA LYS A 184 19.52 -12.79 16.72
C LYS A 184 20.12 -11.41 16.89
N LEU A 185 20.52 -10.76 15.79
CA LEU A 185 21.13 -9.44 15.83
C LEU A 185 20.08 -8.47 16.35
N PRO A 186 20.27 -7.85 17.54
CA PRO A 186 19.38 -6.79 17.95
C PRO A 186 19.55 -5.68 16.92
N LEU A 187 18.47 -5.37 16.20
CA LEU A 187 18.43 -4.15 15.40
C LEU A 187 18.58 -2.99 16.40
N GLN A 188 19.82 -2.53 16.57
CA GLN A 188 20.10 -1.26 17.20
C GLN A 188 19.45 -0.21 16.30
N ALA A 189 18.20 0.10 16.64
CA ALA A 189 17.69 1.45 16.52
C ALA A 189 18.77 2.39 17.07
N GLU A 190 19.00 3.52 16.44
CA GLU A 190 18.30 4.69 16.96
C GLU A 190 17.69 5.59 15.86
N PRO A 191 16.64 6.37 16.18
CA PRO A 191 15.82 6.33 17.40
C PRO A 191 14.35 6.09 17.07
N GLU A 192 13.67 5.24 17.84
CA GLU A 192 12.23 5.35 18.21
C GLU A 192 11.16 5.71 17.13
N SER A 193 11.51 5.75 15.85
CA SER A 193 10.75 6.43 14.77
C SER A 193 10.79 5.65 13.44
N ALA A 194 11.39 4.46 13.44
CA ALA A 194 11.31 3.58 12.29
C ALA A 194 9.88 3.03 12.21
N ASN A 195 9.14 3.51 11.23
CA ASN A 195 7.78 3.07 10.98
C ASN A 195 7.78 1.95 9.95
N ALA A 196 6.75 1.11 9.99
CA ALA A 196 6.51 0.12 8.95
C ALA A 196 5.06 0.18 8.50
N SER A 197 4.85 0.10 7.20
CA SER A 197 3.52 0.12 6.60
C SER A 197 3.34 -1.00 5.58
N ALA A 198 2.09 -1.43 5.45
CA ALA A 198 1.70 -2.51 4.56
C ALA A 198 1.03 -1.97 3.29
N LEU A 199 1.62 -2.27 2.14
CA LEU A 199 1.03 -2.04 0.83
C LEU A 199 0.25 -3.27 0.40
N ILE A 200 -1.05 -3.28 0.70
CA ILE A 200 -1.91 -4.43 0.43
C ILE A 200 -2.60 -4.27 -0.92
N TYR A 201 -2.50 -5.29 -1.76
CA TYR A 201 -3.15 -5.32 -3.07
C TYR A 201 -3.95 -6.61 -3.29
N ASN A 202 -4.93 -6.55 -4.19
CA ASN A 202 -5.76 -7.69 -4.57
C ASN A 202 -5.53 -8.12 -6.03
N ASP A 203 -6.16 -9.23 -6.43
CA ASP A 203 -6.01 -9.81 -7.78
C ASP A 203 -6.67 -8.95 -8.87
N ARG A 204 -7.53 -8.00 -8.48
CA ARG A 204 -8.14 -7.01 -9.38
C ARG A 204 -7.21 -5.80 -9.63
N GLY A 205 -6.03 -5.75 -8.99
CA GLY A 205 -5.09 -4.64 -9.11
C GLY A 205 -5.48 -3.41 -8.31
N GLU A 206 -6.34 -3.56 -7.30
CA GLU A 206 -6.72 -2.51 -6.36
C GLU A 206 -5.86 -2.57 -5.11
N TYR A 207 -5.76 -1.44 -4.41
CA TYR A 207 -4.95 -1.27 -3.19
C TYR A 207 -5.84 -0.90 -2.01
N LEU A 208 -5.61 -1.56 -0.88
CA LEU A 208 -6.36 -1.33 0.35
C LEU A 208 -5.79 -0.08 1.00
N LEU A 209 -6.60 0.95 1.12
CA LEU A 209 -6.24 2.17 1.81
C LEU A 209 -7.13 2.38 3.03
N HIS A 210 -6.56 3.07 4.00
CA HIS A 210 -7.17 3.44 5.25
C HIS A 210 -7.41 4.95 5.31
N LEU A 211 -8.65 5.35 5.59
CA LEU A 211 -8.95 6.76 5.86
C LEU A 211 -8.66 7.03 7.33
N ARG A 212 -7.63 7.83 7.59
CA ARG A 212 -7.19 8.21 8.93
C ARG A 212 -8.26 9.02 9.66
N ASP A 213 -8.25 8.94 10.99
CA ASP A 213 -9.05 9.81 11.83
C ASP A 213 -8.78 11.30 11.55
N TYR A 214 -9.70 12.16 11.94
CA TYR A 214 -9.50 13.62 11.86
C TYR A 214 -9.19 14.20 13.24
N PHE A 215 -7.96 13.99 13.73
CA PHE A 215 -7.43 14.60 14.95
C PHE A 215 -6.22 15.52 14.68
N PRO A 216 -6.43 16.74 14.16
CA PRO A 216 -5.35 17.68 13.88
C PRO A 216 -4.43 17.95 15.07
N GLY A 217 -3.11 17.92 14.81
CA GLY A 217 -2.07 18.13 15.82
C GLY A 217 -1.86 16.98 16.81
N ARG A 218 -2.57 15.85 16.64
CA ARG A 218 -2.37 14.62 17.44
C ARG A 218 -1.88 13.45 16.62
N ILE A 219 -2.29 13.37 15.36
CA ILE A 219 -1.87 12.34 14.42
C ILE A 219 -1.35 12.99 13.16
N TRP A 220 -0.46 12.28 12.47
CA TRP A 220 0.04 12.68 11.17
C TRP A 220 -1.08 12.66 10.13
N GLU A 221 -1.19 13.71 9.32
CA GLU A 221 -2.03 13.74 8.11
C GLU A 221 -3.50 13.39 8.37
N PRO A 222 -4.18 14.10 9.29
CA PRO A 222 -5.54 13.80 9.69
C PRO A 222 -6.53 13.88 8.52
N GLY A 223 -7.38 12.85 8.40
CA GLY A 223 -8.38 12.71 7.33
C GLY A 223 -7.78 12.53 5.93
N MET A 224 -6.55 12.02 5.83
CA MET A 224 -5.94 11.56 4.59
C MET A 224 -6.15 10.04 4.44
N TRP A 225 -6.18 9.56 3.20
CA TRP A 225 -6.01 8.14 2.92
C TRP A 225 -4.53 7.77 3.04
N SER A 226 -4.22 6.67 3.72
CA SER A 226 -2.86 6.16 3.88
C SER A 226 -2.84 4.62 3.80
N LEU A 227 -1.63 4.07 3.85
CA LEU A 227 -1.44 2.65 4.16
C LEU A 227 -1.73 2.39 5.64
N LEU A 228 -2.03 1.14 5.96
CA LEU A 228 -2.03 0.63 7.35
C LEU A 228 -0.59 0.47 7.83
N GLY A 229 -0.34 0.73 9.11
CA GLY A 229 0.98 0.66 9.69
C GLY A 229 1.29 1.75 10.70
N GLY A 230 2.39 1.57 11.40
CA GLY A 230 2.71 2.35 12.58
C GLY A 230 4.17 2.26 12.99
N GLY A 231 4.43 2.81 14.17
CA GLY A 231 5.76 2.88 14.74
C GLY A 231 6.22 1.54 15.31
N ARG A 232 7.52 1.30 15.27
CA ARG A 232 8.10 0.14 15.93
C ARG A 232 7.91 0.20 17.45
N GLU A 233 7.45 -0.91 18.03
CA GLU A 233 7.36 -1.09 19.48
C GLU A 233 8.52 -1.95 20.03
N PRO A 234 8.84 -1.88 21.35
CA PRO A 234 9.97 -2.61 21.93
C PRO A 234 9.96 -4.14 21.72
N GLN A 235 8.77 -4.73 21.58
CA GLN A 235 8.59 -6.17 21.31
C GLN A 235 8.79 -6.56 19.84
N ASP A 236 8.83 -5.60 18.93
CA ASP A 236 8.96 -5.87 17.50
C ASP A 236 10.41 -6.26 17.18
N THR A 237 10.63 -7.54 16.84
CA THR A 237 11.98 -8.04 16.53
C THR A 237 12.45 -7.66 15.12
N THR A 238 11.54 -7.33 14.19
CA THR A 238 11.82 -6.82 12.84
C THR A 238 10.78 -5.77 12.43
N LEU A 239 11.07 -4.94 11.41
CA LEU A 239 10.07 -4.02 10.85
C LEU A 239 8.93 -4.76 10.14
N GLU A 240 9.18 -5.99 9.66
CA GLU A 240 8.12 -6.87 9.19
C GLU A 240 7.17 -7.25 10.33
N HIS A 241 7.70 -7.55 11.52
CA HIS A 241 6.86 -7.79 12.70
C HIS A 241 6.08 -6.55 13.09
N THR A 242 6.66 -5.36 13.01
CA THR A 242 5.91 -4.10 13.18
C THR A 242 4.74 -4.03 12.19
N ALA A 243 4.98 -4.17 10.89
CA ALA A 243 3.91 -4.12 9.89
C ALA A 243 2.83 -5.19 10.13
N ARG A 244 3.23 -6.42 10.50
CA ARG A 244 2.29 -7.52 10.80
C ARG A 244 1.46 -7.27 12.06
N ARG A 245 2.08 -6.72 13.12
CA ARG A 245 1.40 -6.36 14.36
C ARG A 245 0.37 -5.28 14.09
N GLU A 246 0.77 -4.20 13.42
CA GLU A 246 -0.12 -3.09 13.08
C GLU A 246 -1.30 -3.56 12.23
N LEU A 247 -1.07 -4.38 11.21
CA LEU A 247 -2.17 -4.98 10.43
C LEU A 247 -3.16 -5.79 11.28
N ALA A 248 -2.65 -6.56 12.25
CA ALA A 248 -3.48 -7.37 13.13
C ALA A 248 -4.24 -6.51 14.16
N GLU A 249 -3.61 -5.47 14.70
CA GLU A 249 -4.19 -4.59 15.71
C GLU A 249 -5.17 -3.58 15.10
N GLU A 250 -4.80 -2.93 14.00
CA GLU A 250 -5.59 -1.88 13.34
C GLU A 250 -6.77 -2.45 12.55
N ALA A 251 -6.60 -3.60 11.89
CA ALA A 251 -7.56 -4.13 10.92
C ALA A 251 -7.91 -5.61 11.10
N GLY A 252 -7.32 -6.31 12.07
CA GLY A 252 -7.52 -7.76 12.23
C GLY A 252 -6.95 -8.61 11.09
N LEU A 253 -6.01 -8.05 10.32
CA LEU A 253 -5.45 -8.68 9.13
C LEU A 253 -4.21 -9.51 9.45
N ASN A 254 -4.16 -10.73 8.90
CA ASN A 254 -2.97 -11.57 8.88
C ASN A 254 -2.67 -12.00 7.44
N ILE A 255 -1.63 -11.41 6.85
CA ILE A 255 -1.21 -11.68 5.47
C ILE A 255 0.04 -12.55 5.52
N ALA A 256 -0.05 -13.81 5.11
CA ALA A 256 1.08 -14.75 5.18
C ALA A 256 2.28 -14.26 4.35
N ASP A 257 2.04 -13.86 3.11
CA ASP A 257 3.06 -13.54 2.11
C ASP A 257 3.43 -12.05 2.09
N LEU A 258 3.60 -11.45 3.26
CA LEU A 258 4.07 -10.07 3.38
C LEU A 258 5.58 -10.03 3.08
N ALA A 259 5.99 -9.27 2.07
CA ALA A 259 7.37 -9.21 1.59
C ALA A 259 7.90 -7.76 1.56
N PRO A 260 9.18 -7.50 1.86
CA PRO A 260 9.74 -6.16 1.77
C PRO A 260 9.66 -5.63 0.33
N PHE A 261 9.17 -4.40 0.17
CA PHE A 261 9.01 -3.76 -1.14
C PHE A 261 9.95 -2.57 -1.34
N GLY A 262 10.05 -1.68 -0.36
CA GLY A 262 10.80 -0.43 -0.50
C GLY A 262 10.77 0.39 0.78
N THR A 263 11.49 1.51 0.82
CA THR A 263 11.38 2.47 1.92
C THR A 263 10.79 3.76 1.39
N GLU A 264 9.74 4.27 2.03
CA GLU A 264 9.24 5.63 1.80
C GLU A 264 9.70 6.58 2.88
N TYR A 265 9.55 7.87 2.61
CA TYR A 265 9.84 8.92 3.56
C TYR A 265 8.61 9.77 3.80
N ALA A 266 8.32 9.99 5.07
CA ALA A 266 7.32 10.95 5.48
C ALA A 266 8.01 12.13 6.15
N THR A 267 7.66 13.35 5.75
CA THR A 267 8.21 14.59 6.32
C THR A 267 7.13 15.32 7.11
N ASP A 268 7.38 15.58 8.39
CA ASP A 268 6.42 16.26 9.26
C ASP A 268 6.33 17.77 8.93
N ASP A 269 5.38 18.46 9.56
CA ASP A 269 5.15 19.90 9.38
C ASP A 269 6.36 20.77 9.78
N VAL A 270 7.32 20.22 10.53
CA VAL A 270 8.53 20.89 11.02
C VAL A 270 9.75 20.57 10.13
N GLY A 271 9.58 19.73 9.10
CA GLY A 271 10.61 19.34 8.16
C GLY A 271 11.42 18.11 8.59
N THR A 272 11.02 17.40 9.64
CA THR A 272 11.66 16.16 10.08
C THR A 272 11.20 15.02 9.19
N THR A 273 12.15 14.43 8.46
CA THR A 273 11.88 13.28 7.61
C THR A 273 12.16 11.97 8.35
N VAL A 274 11.16 11.08 8.42
CA VAL A 274 11.29 9.73 8.99
C VAL A 274 11.16 8.66 7.90
N PRO A 275 11.96 7.59 7.94
CA PRO A 275 11.82 6.46 7.04
C PRO A 275 10.66 5.55 7.44
N ILE A 276 9.94 5.05 6.45
CA ILE A 276 8.86 4.07 6.57
C ILE A 276 9.19 2.85 5.72
N ALA A 277 9.42 1.71 6.36
CA ALA A 277 9.60 0.44 5.66
C ALA A 277 8.27 -0.04 5.07
N ILE A 278 8.23 -0.24 3.75
CA ILE A 278 7.05 -0.73 3.05
C ILE A 278 7.17 -2.22 2.81
N TYR A 279 6.16 -2.95 3.27
CA TYR A 279 5.99 -4.35 2.96
C TYR A 279 4.75 -4.57 2.10
N ALA A 280 4.91 -5.22 0.95
CA ALA A 280 3.81 -5.52 0.06
C ALA A 280 3.23 -6.91 0.35
N GLY A 281 1.91 -7.03 0.29
CA GLY A 281 1.22 -8.29 0.57
C GLY A 281 -0.07 -8.41 -0.22
N ARG A 282 -0.42 -9.64 -0.60
CA ARG A 282 -1.63 -9.92 -1.37
C ARG A 282 -2.78 -10.34 -0.47
N TRP A 283 -3.94 -9.72 -0.63
CA TRP A 283 -5.16 -10.08 0.10
C TRP A 283 -6.40 -9.73 -0.73
N ASN A 284 -7.38 -10.63 -0.76
CA ASN A 284 -8.57 -10.54 -1.63
C ASN A 284 -9.90 -10.45 -0.86
N GLY A 285 -9.86 -10.19 0.45
CA GLY A 285 -11.07 -10.12 1.26
C GLY A 285 -11.82 -8.80 1.12
N ASP A 286 -12.93 -8.69 1.86
CA ASP A 286 -13.78 -7.51 1.91
C ASP A 286 -13.35 -6.56 3.05
N PRO A 287 -12.93 -5.32 2.76
CA PRO A 287 -12.53 -4.35 3.78
C PRO A 287 -13.62 -4.04 4.79
N ARG A 288 -14.90 -4.21 4.40
CA ARG A 288 -16.07 -3.94 5.25
C ARG A 288 -16.26 -4.98 6.36
N GLU A 289 -15.66 -6.16 6.21
CA GLU A 289 -15.69 -7.23 7.21
C GLU A 289 -14.58 -7.08 8.26
N LEU A 290 -13.60 -6.21 8.00
CA LEU A 290 -12.50 -5.96 8.91
C LEU A 290 -12.95 -5.08 10.07
N HIS A 291 -12.51 -5.45 11.27
CA HIS A 291 -12.73 -4.63 12.45
C HIS A 291 -11.63 -3.58 12.54
N LEU A 292 -11.97 -2.35 12.17
CA LEU A 292 -11.05 -1.22 12.24
C LEU A 292 -11.04 -0.65 13.66
N THR A 293 -9.87 -0.67 14.32
CA THR A 293 -9.70 -0.14 15.68
C THR A 293 -9.17 1.30 15.71
N GLU A 294 -8.45 1.71 14.66
CA GLU A 294 -7.93 3.06 14.43
C GLU A 294 -8.39 3.60 13.06
N GLY A 295 -8.82 4.86 12.98
CA GLY A 295 -9.33 5.53 11.78
C GLY A 295 -10.78 5.22 11.38
N VAL A 296 -11.16 5.69 10.19
CA VAL A 296 -12.59 5.88 9.83
C VAL A 296 -13.11 4.77 8.92
N MET A 297 -12.35 4.35 7.91
CA MET A 297 -12.77 3.33 6.97
C MET A 297 -11.60 2.69 6.23
N LEU A 298 -11.82 1.47 5.74
CA LEU A 298 -10.95 0.78 4.78
C LEU A 298 -11.69 0.64 3.45
N ALA A 299 -11.00 0.85 2.34
CA ALA A 299 -11.57 0.67 1.00
C ALA A 299 -10.52 0.30 -0.04
N TRP A 300 -10.98 -0.40 -1.08
CA TRP A 300 -10.18 -0.72 -2.26
C TRP A 300 -10.17 0.44 -3.25
N PHE A 301 -9.00 0.75 -3.82
CA PHE A 301 -8.86 1.75 -4.88
C PHE A 301 -7.95 1.26 -6.00
N ALA A 302 -8.39 1.46 -7.24
CA ALA A 302 -7.52 1.28 -8.40
C ALA A 302 -6.48 2.42 -8.46
N PRO A 303 -5.25 2.17 -8.95
CA PRO A 303 -4.23 3.22 -9.12
C PRO A 303 -4.71 4.43 -9.93
N SER A 304 -5.64 4.21 -10.87
CA SER A 304 -6.25 5.28 -11.67
C SER A 304 -7.14 6.22 -10.85
N ASP A 305 -7.71 5.78 -9.73
CA ASP A 305 -8.64 6.57 -8.90
C ASP A 305 -7.96 7.39 -7.81
N LEU A 306 -6.66 7.16 -7.55
CA LEU A 306 -5.92 7.85 -6.48
C LEU A 306 -5.95 9.37 -6.58
N HIS A 307 -6.04 9.91 -7.80
CA HIS A 307 -6.15 11.37 -8.04
C HIS A 307 -7.44 12.00 -7.48
N ARG A 308 -8.43 11.18 -7.11
CA ARG A 308 -9.71 11.61 -6.51
C ARG A 308 -9.65 11.62 -4.99
N LEU A 309 -8.61 11.03 -4.41
CA LEU A 309 -8.46 10.87 -2.96
C LEU A 309 -7.64 12.00 -2.37
N ARG A 310 -7.93 12.32 -1.11
CA ARG A 310 -7.05 13.14 -0.29
C ARG A 310 -5.95 12.22 0.26
N ILE A 311 -4.89 12.01 -0.52
CA ILE A 311 -3.79 11.07 -0.25
C ILE A 311 -2.46 11.80 -0.42
N ALA A 312 -1.41 11.40 0.32
CA ALA A 312 -0.08 11.95 0.14
C ALA A 312 0.48 11.58 -1.24
N ASP A 313 1.17 12.52 -1.89
CA ASP A 313 1.78 12.29 -3.22
C ASP A 313 2.77 11.12 -3.17
N THR A 314 3.56 11.02 -2.10
CA THR A 314 4.50 9.90 -1.86
C THR A 314 3.80 8.55 -1.85
N THR A 315 2.65 8.45 -1.17
CA THR A 315 1.86 7.21 -1.12
C THR A 315 1.21 6.90 -2.48
N SER A 316 0.71 7.92 -3.18
CA SER A 316 0.15 7.78 -4.53
C SER A 316 1.20 7.26 -5.53
N ASP A 317 2.41 7.82 -5.47
CA ASP A 317 3.53 7.41 -6.32
C ASP A 317 4.04 6.01 -5.97
N LEU A 318 4.09 5.65 -4.68
CA LEU A 318 4.40 4.30 -4.22
C LEU A 318 3.45 3.26 -4.83
N VAL A 319 2.13 3.50 -4.74
CA VAL A 319 1.12 2.58 -5.30
C VAL A 319 1.32 2.43 -6.82
N ARG A 320 1.57 3.53 -7.53
CA ARG A 320 1.81 3.50 -8.99
C ARG A 320 3.08 2.74 -9.36
N ARG A 321 4.17 2.93 -8.60
CA ARG A 321 5.43 2.18 -8.81
C ARG A 321 5.24 0.69 -8.60
N HIS A 322 4.54 0.29 -7.55
CA HIS A 322 4.22 -1.13 -7.30
C HIS A 322 3.34 -1.71 -8.41
N ALA A 323 2.30 -0.99 -8.85
CA ALA A 323 1.43 -1.44 -9.91
C ALA A 323 2.15 -1.59 -11.26
N ALA A 324 3.16 -0.75 -11.54
CA ALA A 324 3.96 -0.84 -12.75
C ALA A 324 4.89 -2.07 -12.77
N SER A 325 5.39 -2.51 -11.61
CA SER A 325 6.25 -3.70 -11.49
C SER A 325 5.46 -5.02 -11.42
N HIS A 326 4.16 -4.95 -11.18
CA HIS A 326 3.24 -6.09 -11.12
C HIS A 326 2.10 -5.92 -12.13
N PRO A 327 2.39 -6.00 -13.45
CA PRO A 327 1.35 -5.91 -14.46
C PRO A 327 0.33 -7.03 -14.22
N THR A 328 -0.91 -6.63 -13.97
CA THR A 328 -2.03 -7.57 -13.87
C THR A 328 -2.03 -8.46 -15.10
N THR A 329 -2.20 -9.76 -14.90
CA THR A 329 -2.50 -10.65 -16.01
C THR A 329 -3.85 -10.17 -16.54
N GLN A 330 -3.87 -9.44 -17.66
CA GLN A 330 -5.10 -9.11 -18.35
C GLN A 330 -5.73 -10.41 -18.85
N SER A 331 -6.54 -11.06 -18.02
CA SER A 331 -7.79 -11.62 -18.51
C SER A 331 -8.61 -10.45 -19.03
N GLY A 332 -9.25 -10.62 -20.19
CA GLY A 332 -10.09 -9.59 -20.82
C GLY A 332 -11.21 -9.10 -19.88
N PRO A 333 -12.10 -8.21 -20.35
CA PRO A 333 -13.20 -7.72 -19.51
C PRO A 333 -14.12 -8.89 -19.16
N GLU A 334 -13.86 -9.52 -18.02
CA GLU A 334 -14.78 -10.42 -17.34
C GLU A 334 -15.65 -9.57 -16.38
N PRO A 335 -16.91 -9.97 -16.18
CA PRO A 335 -17.95 -9.09 -15.68
C PRO A 335 -17.76 -8.80 -14.19
N ASP A 336 -18.22 -7.63 -13.75
CA ASP A 336 -18.41 -7.27 -12.34
C ASP A 336 -19.01 -8.45 -11.54
N GLU A 337 -18.23 -9.10 -10.67
CA GLU A 337 -18.73 -9.99 -9.60
C GLU A 337 -18.60 -9.24 -8.27
N GLU A 338 -19.65 -8.51 -7.92
CA GLU A 338 -20.74 -8.90 -7.00
C GLU A 338 -20.49 -8.43 -5.56
N SER A 339 -20.98 -7.21 -5.30
CA SER A 339 -21.60 -6.83 -4.02
C SER A 339 -22.39 -8.01 -3.46
N PRO A 340 -22.44 -8.20 -2.12
CA PRO A 340 -23.00 -9.39 -1.47
C PRO A 340 -24.26 -9.80 -2.21
N ALA A 341 -24.22 -11.00 -2.82
CA ALA A 341 -25.25 -11.45 -3.74
C ALA A 341 -26.59 -11.17 -3.10
N SER A 342 -27.23 -10.13 -3.62
CA SER A 342 -28.58 -9.81 -3.25
C SER A 342 -29.36 -11.08 -3.67
N PRO A 343 -30.20 -11.68 -2.80
CA PRO A 343 -30.75 -13.01 -3.01
C PRO A 343 -31.17 -13.20 -4.46
N HIS A 344 -30.78 -14.30 -5.12
CA HIS A 344 -30.65 -14.52 -6.58
C HIS A 344 -31.68 -13.91 -7.58
N ASP A 345 -32.76 -13.29 -7.11
CA ASP A 345 -33.80 -12.60 -7.85
C ASP A 345 -33.92 -11.09 -7.54
N THR A 346 -33.04 -10.52 -6.71
CA THR A 346 -33.09 -9.09 -6.36
C THR A 346 -32.57 -8.22 -7.50
N VAL A 347 -33.28 -7.12 -7.75
CA VAL A 347 -32.94 -6.16 -8.78
C VAL A 347 -32.62 -4.80 -8.17
N PRO A 348 -31.50 -4.15 -8.56
CA PRO A 348 -31.19 -2.81 -8.09
C PRO A 348 -32.26 -1.82 -8.59
N ASN A 349 -32.77 -1.01 -7.66
CA ASN A 349 -33.74 0.03 -7.95
C ASN A 349 -33.06 1.39 -8.02
N ILE A 350 -33.35 2.17 -9.07
CA ILE A 350 -32.88 3.56 -9.12
C ILE A 350 -33.77 4.42 -8.21
N ILE A 351 -33.16 5.15 -7.28
CA ILE A 351 -33.85 6.08 -6.39
C ILE A 351 -33.85 7.49 -7.01
N GLY A 352 -35.04 8.06 -7.19
CA GLY A 352 -35.22 9.46 -7.58
C GLY A 352 -35.92 10.24 -6.49
N VAL A 353 -35.46 11.46 -6.20
CA VAL A 353 -36.10 12.35 -5.20
C VAL A 353 -36.93 13.40 -5.92
N HIS A 354 -38.11 13.70 -5.37
CA HIS A 354 -39.08 14.61 -5.96
C HIS A 354 -39.58 15.58 -4.89
N LEU A 355 -39.62 16.86 -5.21
CA LEU A 355 -40.20 17.89 -4.35
C LEU A 355 -41.69 18.06 -4.67
N TYR A 356 -42.52 17.77 -3.68
CA TYR A 356 -43.92 18.17 -3.64
C TYR A 356 -44.03 19.50 -2.89
N LEU A 357 -43.92 20.61 -3.62
CA LEU A 357 -44.03 21.95 -3.06
C LEU A 357 -45.47 22.45 -3.19
N GLU A 358 -46.19 22.54 -2.08
CA GLU A 358 -47.59 22.98 -2.03
C GLU A 358 -47.69 24.33 -1.32
N ARG A 359 -48.30 25.30 -1.99
CA ARG A 359 -48.60 26.60 -1.40
C ARG A 359 -49.80 26.53 -0.43
N PRO A 360 -49.95 27.53 0.46
CA PRO A 360 -51.13 27.62 1.34
C PRO A 360 -52.49 27.64 0.62
N ASP A 361 -52.53 28.02 -0.67
CA ASP A 361 -53.74 27.97 -1.50
C ASP A 361 -53.99 26.60 -2.16
N GLY A 362 -53.24 25.57 -1.77
CA GLY A 362 -53.37 24.19 -2.23
C GLY A 362 -52.75 23.89 -3.59
N LYS A 363 -52.10 24.88 -4.22
CA LYS A 363 -51.47 24.69 -5.54
C LYS A 363 -50.07 24.10 -5.42
N VAL A 364 -49.74 23.21 -6.36
CA VAL A 364 -48.48 22.46 -6.38
C VAL A 364 -47.55 22.96 -7.47
N LEU A 365 -46.26 23.07 -7.18
CA LEU A 365 -45.24 23.49 -8.15
C LEU A 365 -44.93 22.36 -9.14
N LEU A 366 -44.96 22.66 -10.43
CA LEU A 366 -44.46 21.80 -11.49
C LEU A 366 -43.53 22.58 -12.41
N GLY A 367 -42.53 21.88 -12.96
CA GLY A 367 -41.63 22.35 -13.99
C GLY A 367 -42.04 21.82 -15.36
N LEU A 368 -41.77 22.56 -16.43
CA LEU A 368 -41.92 22.11 -17.82
C LEU A 368 -40.54 21.73 -18.37
N ARG A 369 -40.34 20.44 -18.64
CA ARG A 369 -39.05 19.92 -19.12
C ARG A 369 -38.70 20.53 -20.48
N HIS A 370 -37.42 20.83 -20.67
CA HIS A 370 -36.91 21.35 -21.93
C HIS A 370 -37.21 20.37 -23.11
N PRO A 371 -37.51 20.85 -24.33
CA PRO A 371 -37.80 19.99 -25.48
C PRO A 371 -36.71 18.98 -25.84
N ASN A 372 -35.47 19.26 -25.46
CA ASN A 372 -34.33 18.36 -25.67
C ASN A 372 -34.12 17.34 -24.53
N SER A 373 -35.02 17.27 -23.55
CA SER A 373 -34.88 16.33 -22.44
C SER A 373 -34.91 14.88 -22.92
N ALA A 374 -33.94 14.07 -22.49
CA ALA A 374 -33.87 12.65 -22.83
C ALA A 374 -35.08 11.83 -22.32
N PHE A 375 -35.75 12.33 -21.28
CA PHE A 375 -36.97 11.73 -20.72
C PHE A 375 -38.07 12.78 -20.67
N ALA A 376 -39.27 12.41 -21.18
CA ALA A 376 -40.47 13.24 -21.18
C ALA A 376 -40.23 14.70 -21.65
N PRO A 377 -39.69 14.90 -22.87
CA PRO A 377 -39.49 16.25 -23.41
C PRO A 377 -40.82 17.01 -23.49
N SER A 378 -40.78 18.32 -23.23
CA SER A 378 -41.97 19.18 -23.26
C SER A 378 -43.15 18.66 -22.42
N THR A 379 -42.85 18.01 -21.30
CA THR A 379 -43.84 17.44 -20.38
C THR A 379 -43.64 18.04 -18.98
N TRP A 380 -44.72 18.32 -18.27
CA TRP A 380 -44.69 18.79 -16.89
C TRP A 380 -44.21 17.69 -15.93
N HIS A 381 -43.44 18.06 -14.91
CA HIS A 381 -42.95 17.15 -13.87
C HIS A 381 -42.80 17.87 -12.53
N ALA A 382 -42.73 17.09 -11.43
CA ALA A 382 -42.26 17.60 -10.16
C ALA A 382 -40.76 17.91 -10.26
N LEU A 383 -40.29 18.95 -9.55
CA LEU A 383 -38.86 19.20 -9.38
C LEU A 383 -38.21 17.94 -8.83
N ALA A 384 -37.20 17.41 -9.52
CA ALA A 384 -36.72 16.07 -9.27
C ALA A 384 -35.25 15.90 -9.60
N GLY A 385 -34.52 15.23 -8.71
CA GLY A 385 -33.10 14.93 -8.85
C GLY A 385 -32.82 13.43 -8.87
N HIS A 386 -31.68 13.08 -9.48
CA HIS A 386 -31.11 11.75 -9.36
C HIS A 386 -30.27 11.68 -8.09
N LEU A 387 -30.56 10.71 -7.22
CA LEU A 387 -29.80 10.53 -6.00
C LEU A 387 -28.36 10.07 -6.34
N ALA A 388 -27.38 10.89 -6.00
CA ALA A 388 -25.95 10.57 -6.10
C ALA A 388 -25.43 9.95 -4.78
N GLN A 389 -24.15 10.12 -4.45
CA GLN A 389 -23.58 9.66 -3.17
C GLN A 389 -23.92 10.60 -2.00
N GLU A 390 -25.22 10.81 -1.77
CA GLU A 390 -25.77 11.62 -0.68
C GLU A 390 -27.08 11.00 -0.16
N ASN A 391 -27.59 11.45 1.00
CA ASN A 391 -28.91 10.99 1.48
C ASN A 391 -30.06 11.71 0.76
N ALA A 392 -31.23 11.06 0.66
CA ALA A 392 -32.37 11.55 -0.11
C ALA A 392 -32.81 12.99 0.23
N ILE A 393 -32.75 13.39 1.51
CA ILE A 393 -33.12 14.75 1.92
C ILE A 393 -32.06 15.77 1.49
N ALA A 394 -30.77 15.43 1.57
CA ALA A 394 -29.70 16.30 1.09
C ALA A 394 -29.82 16.54 -0.42
N CYS A 395 -30.07 15.47 -1.19
CA CYS A 395 -30.32 15.54 -2.62
C CYS A 395 -31.50 16.47 -2.94
N LEU A 396 -32.64 16.30 -2.26
CA LEU A 396 -33.81 17.16 -2.44
C LEU A 396 -33.48 18.64 -2.22
N ILE A 397 -32.76 18.96 -1.14
CA ILE A 397 -32.42 20.35 -0.79
C ILE A 397 -31.46 20.95 -1.83
N ARG A 398 -30.45 20.18 -2.25
CA ARG A 398 -29.50 20.59 -3.30
C ARG A 398 -30.23 20.90 -4.61
N GLU A 399 -31.05 19.96 -5.09
CA GLU A 399 -31.78 20.09 -6.36
C GLU A 399 -32.80 21.24 -6.31
N ALA A 400 -33.49 21.43 -5.19
CA ALA A 400 -34.41 22.57 -5.01
C ALA A 400 -33.69 23.93 -5.11
N HIS A 401 -32.46 24.01 -4.60
CA HIS A 401 -31.65 25.22 -4.67
C HIS A 401 -31.03 25.40 -6.07
N GLU A 402 -30.50 24.34 -6.68
CA GLU A 402 -29.84 24.35 -7.99
C GLU A 402 -30.83 24.63 -9.12
N GLU A 403 -31.98 23.93 -9.17
CA GLU A 403 -32.93 24.06 -10.28
C GLU A 403 -33.88 25.25 -10.14
N ALA A 404 -34.27 25.58 -8.90
CA ALA A 404 -35.36 26.52 -8.61
C ALA A 404 -35.01 27.67 -7.64
N GLY A 405 -33.79 27.69 -7.08
CA GLY A 405 -33.38 28.74 -6.12
C GLY A 405 -34.08 28.70 -4.77
N LEU A 406 -34.76 27.59 -4.46
CA LEU A 406 -35.51 27.42 -3.23
C LEU A 406 -34.59 27.01 -2.08
N HIS A 407 -34.78 27.64 -0.92
CA HIS A 407 -34.05 27.31 0.30
C HIS A 407 -34.98 26.56 1.25
N ILE A 408 -34.61 25.33 1.58
CA ILE A 408 -35.40 24.43 2.43
C ILE A 408 -34.49 23.91 3.55
N GLU A 409 -34.92 24.01 4.80
CA GLU A 409 -34.20 23.40 5.92
C GLU A 409 -34.60 21.93 6.10
N ARG A 410 -33.65 21.09 6.50
CA ARG A 410 -33.85 19.65 6.70
C ARG A 410 -35.03 19.32 7.62
N LYS A 411 -35.26 20.13 8.67
CA LYS A 411 -36.34 19.92 9.65
C LYS A 411 -37.75 20.10 9.06
N ASP A 412 -37.84 20.81 7.93
CA ASP A 412 -39.10 21.16 7.28
C ASP A 412 -39.46 20.20 6.13
N VAL A 413 -38.62 19.19 5.89
CA VAL A 413 -38.81 18.15 4.88
C VAL A 413 -39.50 16.93 5.48
N GLU A 414 -40.54 16.44 4.81
CA GLU A 414 -41.29 15.25 5.19
C GLU A 414 -41.50 14.33 3.98
N LEU A 415 -41.26 13.02 4.14
CA LEU A 415 -41.64 12.04 3.11
C LEU A 415 -43.16 11.90 3.10
N VAL A 416 -43.79 12.17 1.95
CA VAL A 416 -45.24 12.14 1.81
C VAL A 416 -45.74 11.05 0.87
N HIS A 417 -44.88 10.53 -0.01
CA HIS A 417 -45.25 9.42 -0.89
C HIS A 417 -44.03 8.69 -1.47
N VAL A 418 -44.21 7.42 -1.80
CA VAL A 418 -43.26 6.59 -2.54
C VAL A 418 -43.97 5.96 -3.72
N VAL A 419 -43.45 6.14 -4.93
CA VAL A 419 -43.93 5.45 -6.14
C VAL A 419 -42.90 4.42 -6.59
N HIS A 420 -43.30 3.14 -6.62
CA HIS A 420 -42.50 2.07 -7.20
C HIS A 420 -42.96 1.81 -8.63
N HIS A 421 -42.14 2.16 -9.63
CA HIS A 421 -42.56 2.07 -11.03
C HIS A 421 -41.56 1.36 -11.93
N ILE A 422 -42.11 0.62 -12.89
CA ILE A 422 -41.36 0.09 -14.04
C ILE A 422 -41.71 0.94 -15.26
N GLY A 423 -40.67 1.44 -15.93
CA GLY A 423 -40.81 2.18 -17.18
C GLY A 423 -40.96 1.25 -18.39
N LYS A 424 -40.14 1.46 -19.43
CA LYS A 424 -40.09 0.58 -20.60
C LYS A 424 -39.52 -0.81 -20.22
N PRO A 425 -39.91 -1.89 -20.93
CA PRO A 425 -39.29 -3.20 -20.78
C PRO A 425 -37.76 -3.07 -20.92
N ARG A 426 -36.99 -3.69 -20.02
CA ARG A 426 -35.52 -3.63 -19.87
C ARG A 426 -34.93 -2.43 -19.12
N ASN A 427 -35.72 -1.44 -18.69
CA ASN A 427 -35.20 -0.43 -17.76
C ASN A 427 -35.22 -0.98 -16.32
N PRO A 428 -34.21 -0.68 -15.48
CA PRO A 428 -34.25 -1.04 -14.07
C PRO A 428 -35.46 -0.38 -13.38
N PRO A 429 -36.07 -1.04 -12.39
CA PRO A 429 -37.18 -0.48 -11.64
C PRO A 429 -36.73 0.78 -10.87
N ARG A 430 -37.69 1.67 -10.61
CA ARG A 430 -37.44 2.98 -10.01
C ARG A 430 -38.31 3.20 -8.78
N MET A 431 -37.69 3.75 -7.74
CA MET A 431 -38.38 4.23 -6.55
C MET A 431 -38.32 5.75 -6.51
N GLY A 432 -39.47 6.39 -6.72
CA GLY A 432 -39.62 7.84 -6.60
C GLY A 432 -40.02 8.22 -5.18
N LEU A 433 -39.12 8.87 -4.44
CA LEU A 433 -39.38 9.42 -3.10
C LEU A 433 -39.90 10.84 -3.24
N PHE A 434 -41.14 11.10 -2.83
CA PHE A 434 -41.76 12.43 -2.85
C PHE A 434 -41.72 13.04 -1.46
N PHE A 435 -41.08 14.19 -1.35
CA PHE A 435 -40.94 14.94 -0.13
C PHE A 435 -41.72 16.25 -0.19
N ARG A 436 -42.46 16.57 0.86
CA ARG A 436 -43.09 17.87 1.07
C ARG A 436 -42.15 18.77 1.87
N ALA A 437 -41.98 20.00 1.41
CA ALA A 437 -41.39 21.07 2.21
C ALA A 437 -42.51 21.87 2.89
N ARG A 438 -42.55 21.86 4.22
CA ARG A 438 -43.55 22.62 5.01
C ARG A 438 -43.25 24.11 5.05
N ILE A 439 -41.97 24.44 5.08
CA ILE A 439 -41.44 25.81 5.12
C ILE A 439 -40.30 25.89 4.11
N TRP A 440 -40.28 26.96 3.32
CA TRP A 440 -39.21 27.28 2.39
C TRP A 440 -39.11 28.81 2.22
N SER A 441 -38.02 29.27 1.62
CA SER A 441 -37.87 30.65 1.17
C SER A 441 -37.29 30.72 -0.25
N GLY A 442 -37.47 31.87 -0.90
CA GLY A 442 -37.21 32.05 -2.32
C GLY A 442 -38.45 31.83 -3.18
N GLU A 443 -38.47 32.46 -4.35
CA GLU A 443 -39.46 32.22 -5.39
C GLU A 443 -38.87 31.26 -6.43
N PRO A 444 -39.65 30.34 -7.04
CA PRO A 444 -39.13 29.44 -8.08
C PRO A 444 -38.54 30.22 -9.27
N GLU A 445 -37.23 30.11 -9.45
CA GLU A 445 -36.47 30.73 -10.53
C GLU A 445 -36.03 29.68 -11.55
N LEU A 446 -35.90 30.05 -12.83
CA LEU A 446 -35.32 29.17 -13.84
C LEU A 446 -33.80 29.28 -13.81
N ARG A 447 -33.13 28.42 -13.02
CA ARG A 447 -31.67 28.42 -12.88
C ARG A 447 -30.94 27.50 -13.85
N GLU A 448 -31.63 26.46 -14.32
CA GLU A 448 -31.11 25.50 -15.32
C GLU A 448 -31.99 25.49 -16.59
N PRO A 449 -31.90 26.54 -17.43
CA PRO A 449 -32.79 26.74 -18.58
C PRO A 449 -32.63 25.67 -19.67
N ASP A 450 -31.52 24.94 -19.65
CA ASP A 450 -31.24 23.79 -20.53
C ASP A 450 -32.01 22.52 -20.11
N LYS A 451 -32.46 22.43 -18.85
CA LYS A 451 -33.22 21.29 -18.32
C LYS A 451 -34.71 21.59 -18.13
N CYS A 452 -35.05 22.80 -17.66
CA CYS A 452 -36.41 23.24 -17.39
C CYS A 452 -36.68 24.59 -18.06
N THR A 453 -37.85 24.74 -18.70
CA THR A 453 -38.22 25.95 -19.44
C THR A 453 -39.21 26.84 -18.71
N GLN A 454 -39.93 26.29 -17.72
CA GLN A 454 -40.94 27.03 -16.97
C GLN A 454 -41.24 26.37 -15.63
N TRP A 455 -41.36 27.17 -14.56
CA TRP A 455 -41.98 26.77 -13.30
C TRP A 455 -43.40 27.36 -13.18
N LYS A 456 -44.37 26.56 -12.73
CA LYS A 456 -45.75 27.02 -12.54
C LYS A 456 -46.46 26.26 -11.42
N PHE A 457 -47.25 26.98 -10.63
CA PHE A 457 -48.16 26.39 -9.65
C PHE A 457 -49.49 25.97 -10.30
N TRP A 458 -49.88 24.72 -10.11
CA TRP A 458 -51.09 24.11 -10.66
C TRP A 458 -52.06 23.71 -9.54
N ASP A 459 -53.36 23.80 -9.83
CA ASP A 459 -54.38 23.18 -8.98
C ASP A 459 -54.29 21.65 -9.16
N PRO A 460 -54.11 20.86 -8.08
CA PRO A 460 -54.06 19.40 -8.17
C PRO A 460 -55.30 18.76 -8.82
N ASN A 461 -56.46 19.42 -8.77
CA ASN A 461 -57.70 18.95 -9.41
C ASN A 461 -57.80 19.35 -10.89
N ALA A 462 -56.89 20.18 -11.38
CA ALA A 462 -56.84 20.68 -12.77
C ALA A 462 -55.40 20.68 -13.31
N LEU A 463 -54.72 19.54 -13.14
CA LEU A 463 -53.36 19.30 -13.63
C LEU A 463 -53.32 19.28 -15.17
N PRO A 464 -52.21 19.73 -15.80
CA PRO A 464 -52.07 19.75 -17.26
C PRO A 464 -52.13 18.34 -17.82
N ASP A 465 -52.63 18.14 -19.05
CA ASP A 465 -52.73 16.82 -19.68
C ASP A 465 -51.35 16.18 -19.90
N ASP A 466 -50.39 16.98 -20.33
CA ASP A 466 -48.99 16.67 -20.57
C ASP A 466 -48.16 16.64 -19.27
N LEU A 467 -48.56 15.79 -18.32
CA LEU A 467 -47.85 15.56 -17.06
C LEU A 467 -47.26 14.15 -17.01
N VAL A 468 -46.02 14.04 -16.52
CA VAL A 468 -45.35 12.75 -16.30
C VAL A 468 -46.28 11.81 -15.48
N PRO A 469 -46.61 10.61 -15.99
CA PRO A 469 -47.67 9.78 -15.41
C PRO A 469 -47.50 9.44 -13.92
N TYR A 470 -46.27 9.10 -13.49
CA TYR A 470 -46.02 8.80 -12.08
C TYR A 470 -46.12 10.04 -11.19
N THR A 471 -45.84 11.24 -11.71
CA THR A 471 -46.03 12.50 -10.98
C THR A 471 -47.52 12.75 -10.75
N ARG A 472 -48.35 12.54 -11.79
CA ARG A 472 -49.82 12.64 -11.64
C ARG A 472 -50.35 11.67 -10.59
N LEU A 473 -49.91 10.41 -10.66
CA LEU A 473 -50.27 9.38 -9.68
C LEU A 473 -49.87 9.81 -8.26
N ALA A 474 -48.62 10.23 -8.07
CA ALA A 474 -48.12 10.67 -6.77
C ALA A 474 -48.93 11.83 -6.20
N ILE A 475 -49.25 12.86 -6.99
CA ILE A 475 -50.05 14.00 -6.52
C ILE A 475 -51.43 13.53 -6.04
N ALA A 476 -52.13 12.71 -6.83
CA ALA A 476 -53.44 12.18 -6.44
C ALA A 476 -53.38 11.35 -5.14
N LYS A 477 -52.33 10.53 -4.99
CA LYS A 477 -52.13 9.69 -3.80
C LYS A 477 -51.75 10.50 -2.56
N ILE A 478 -50.93 11.54 -2.72
CA ILE A 478 -50.58 12.49 -1.66
C ILE A 478 -51.84 13.20 -1.15
N GLN A 479 -52.74 13.64 -2.04
CA GLN A 479 -54.00 14.27 -1.65
C GLN A 479 -54.93 13.35 -0.84
N ASN A 480 -54.87 12.04 -1.10
CA ASN A 480 -55.63 11.04 -0.38
C ASN A 480 -54.93 10.55 0.91
N GLY A 481 -53.73 11.06 1.22
CA GLY A 481 -52.94 10.62 2.37
C GLY A 481 -52.35 9.21 2.23
N GLU A 482 -52.27 8.68 1.00
CA GLU A 482 -51.68 7.38 0.73
C GLU A 482 -50.16 7.51 0.60
N LEU A 483 -49.39 6.69 1.34
CA LEU A 483 -47.92 6.79 1.38
C LEU A 483 -47.20 6.01 0.27
N TYR A 484 -47.89 5.08 -0.39
CA TYR A 484 -47.27 4.19 -1.37
C TYR A 484 -48.18 3.95 -2.58
N SER A 485 -47.57 3.85 -3.76
CA SER A 485 -48.25 3.36 -4.97
C SER A 485 -47.28 2.65 -5.90
N GLU A 486 -47.84 1.85 -6.81
CA GLU A 486 -47.09 1.12 -7.82
C GLU A 486 -47.70 1.31 -9.21
N THR A 487 -46.86 1.32 -10.26
CA THR A 487 -47.33 1.45 -11.65
C THR A 487 -46.39 0.75 -12.64
N GLY A 488 -46.96 0.18 -13.69
CA GLY A 488 -46.21 -0.58 -14.70
C GLY A 488 -45.86 -2.01 -14.29
N TRP A 489 -46.28 -2.46 -13.10
CA TRP A 489 -46.14 -3.84 -12.64
C TRP A 489 -47.25 -4.72 -13.24
N PRO A 490 -46.97 -6.00 -13.56
CA PRO A 490 -48.01 -6.96 -13.93
C PRO A 490 -48.97 -7.16 -12.76
N ALA A 491 -50.26 -7.30 -13.08
CA ALA A 491 -51.34 -7.49 -12.12
C ALA A 491 -51.33 -8.86 -11.43
#